data_AF-A0A1I5WT70-F1
#
_entry.id   AF-A0A1I5WT70-F1
#
_cell.length_a   1.000
_cell.length_b   1.000
_cell.length_c   1.000
_cell.angle_alpha   90.00
_cell.angle_beta   90.00
_cell.angle_gamma   90.00
#
_symmetry.space_group_name_H-M   'P 1'
#
loop_
_entity.id
_entity.type
_entity.pdbx_description
1 polymer ?
#
loop_
_entity_poly.entity_id
_entity_poly.type
_entity_poly.pdbx_seq_one_letter_code
_entity_poly.pdbx_strand_id
1 'polypeptide(L)'
;MNGSITLAGAALAFLTVCLPSQAQVPAVDRERPAPVIIEPTAREFLNSCASCHGMDGKGAGFLTRLFRGVDPGDLTQLAANNGGTFPLERAFAVIDGRAEVAAHGDRKMPVWGDRYMNAEMSEWGPDELNELRVRNRIYALVHYLQSMQETGGNTQQ
;
A
#
# COMPACT_ATOMS: atom_id res chain seq x y z
N MET A 1 34.65 -67.77 -67.39
CA MET A 1 33.40 -67.11 -67.85
C MET A 1 33.16 -65.94 -66.93
N ASN A 2 33.37 -64.73 -67.44
CA ASN A 2 33.40 -63.48 -66.66
C ASN A 2 31.96 -63.03 -66.36
N GLY A 3 31.63 -62.87 -65.08
CA GLY A 3 30.35 -62.29 -64.63
C GLY A 3 30.55 -60.84 -64.20
N SER A 4 29.95 -59.91 -64.94
CA SER A 4 29.87 -58.50 -64.57
C SER A 4 28.61 -58.26 -63.74
N ILE A 5 28.76 -57.80 -62.50
CA ILE A 5 27.65 -57.43 -61.61
C ILE A 5 27.46 -55.91 -61.72
N THR A 6 26.28 -55.51 -62.19
CA THR A 6 25.84 -54.11 -62.28
C THR A 6 25.28 -53.69 -60.91
N LEU A 7 25.92 -52.74 -60.22
CA LEU A 7 25.40 -52.14 -58.99
C LEU A 7 24.58 -50.88 -59.33
N ALA A 8 23.27 -50.95 -59.09
CA ALA A 8 22.36 -49.82 -59.16
C ALA A 8 22.58 -48.88 -57.96
N GLY A 9 22.87 -47.61 -58.23
CA GLY A 9 23.06 -46.59 -57.20
C GLY A 9 21.73 -46.19 -56.55
N ALA A 10 21.62 -46.32 -55.24
CA ALA A 10 20.53 -45.77 -54.44
C ALA A 10 20.85 -44.31 -54.09
N ALA A 11 20.07 -43.37 -54.61
CA ALA A 11 20.17 -41.96 -54.26
C ALA A 11 19.52 -41.72 -52.89
N LEU A 12 20.34 -41.42 -51.87
CA LEU A 12 19.87 -40.95 -50.57
C LEU A 12 19.44 -39.48 -50.68
N ALA A 13 18.12 -39.24 -50.63
CA ALA A 13 17.57 -37.90 -50.47
C ALA A 13 17.81 -37.43 -49.02
N PHE A 14 18.71 -36.46 -48.85
CA PHE A 14 18.88 -35.77 -47.57
C PHE A 14 17.65 -34.90 -47.29
N LEU A 15 16.77 -35.35 -46.40
CA LEU A 15 15.69 -34.55 -45.86
C LEU A 15 16.28 -33.54 -44.87
N THR A 16 16.47 -32.30 -45.30
CA THR A 16 16.96 -31.22 -44.44
C THR A 16 15.87 -30.86 -43.43
N VAL A 17 16.00 -31.33 -42.18
CA VAL A 17 15.11 -30.96 -41.08
C VAL A 17 15.46 -29.54 -40.64
N CYS A 18 14.60 -28.56 -40.95
CA CYS A 18 14.66 -27.23 -40.35
C CYS A 18 14.19 -27.32 -38.88
N LEU A 19 15.11 -27.35 -37.93
CA LEU A 19 14.77 -27.09 -36.53
C LEU A 19 14.41 -25.60 -36.38
N PRO A 20 13.27 -25.25 -35.77
CA PRO A 20 12.98 -23.85 -35.48
C PRO A 20 14.01 -23.35 -34.47
N SER A 21 14.70 -22.26 -34.82
CA SER A 21 15.55 -21.53 -33.89
C SER A 21 14.65 -21.03 -32.76
N GLN A 22 14.82 -21.55 -31.54
CA GLN A 22 14.20 -20.93 -30.39
C GLN A 22 14.83 -19.55 -30.24
N ALA A 23 14.08 -18.50 -30.61
CA ALA A 23 14.47 -17.14 -30.34
C ALA A 23 14.63 -17.01 -28.82
N GLN A 24 15.87 -16.94 -28.36
CA GLN A 24 16.20 -16.63 -26.98
C GLN A 24 15.66 -15.23 -26.71
N VAL A 25 14.54 -15.14 -25.99
CA VAL A 25 14.03 -13.84 -25.54
C VAL A 25 15.14 -13.23 -24.69
N PRO A 26 15.69 -12.05 -25.04
CA PRO A 26 16.74 -11.45 -24.24
C PRO A 26 16.21 -11.28 -22.82
N ALA A 27 17.01 -11.69 -21.84
CA ALA A 27 16.74 -11.38 -20.45
C ALA A 27 16.82 -9.86 -20.31
N VAL A 28 15.67 -9.19 -20.41
CA VAL A 28 15.49 -7.87 -19.83
C VAL A 28 15.74 -8.11 -18.35
N ASP A 29 16.85 -7.58 -17.85
CA ASP A 29 17.08 -7.38 -16.44
C ASP A 29 15.92 -6.54 -15.93
N ARG A 30 14.89 -7.21 -15.40
CA ARG A 30 13.89 -6.52 -14.60
C ARG A 30 14.62 -6.10 -13.34
N GLU A 31 15.28 -4.95 -13.39
CA GLU A 31 15.79 -4.28 -12.22
C GLU A 31 14.64 -4.26 -11.23
N ARG A 32 14.78 -5.03 -10.15
CA ARG A 32 13.73 -5.17 -9.16
C ARG A 32 13.47 -3.75 -8.67
N PRO A 33 12.27 -3.18 -8.87
CA PRO A 33 12.01 -1.84 -8.40
C PRO A 33 12.35 -1.80 -6.92
N ALA A 34 13.11 -0.79 -6.51
CA ALA A 34 13.50 -0.62 -5.13
C ALA A 34 12.24 -0.74 -4.24
N PRO A 35 12.34 -1.35 -3.04
CA PRO A 35 11.21 -1.44 -2.15
C PRO A 35 10.60 -0.04 -1.93
N VAL A 36 9.28 0.07 -2.04
CA VAL A 36 8.57 1.29 -1.64
C VAL A 36 8.67 1.35 -0.12
N ILE A 37 9.52 2.26 0.39
CA ILE A 37 9.67 2.49 1.82
C ILE A 37 8.64 3.54 2.24
N ILE A 38 7.70 3.12 3.09
CA ILE A 38 6.69 4.00 3.69
C ILE A 38 7.25 4.52 5.01
N GLU A 39 7.92 5.67 4.95
CA GLU A 39 8.48 6.29 6.16
C GLU A 39 7.35 6.92 7.01
N PRO A 40 7.25 6.59 8.31
CA PRO A 40 6.32 7.27 9.21
C PRO A 40 6.73 8.73 9.33
N THR A 41 5.82 9.66 8.96
CA THR A 41 6.10 11.09 9.12
C THR A 41 4.99 11.77 9.92
N ALA A 42 5.40 12.64 10.86
CA ALA A 42 4.48 13.46 11.63
C ALA A 42 3.76 14.52 10.78
N ARG A 43 4.28 14.84 9.59
CA ARG A 43 3.81 15.97 8.77
C ARG A 43 2.34 15.85 8.41
N GLU A 44 1.89 14.70 7.92
CA GLU A 44 0.48 14.52 7.56
C GLU A 44 -0.41 14.61 8.81
N PHE A 45 0.01 13.98 9.91
CA PHE A 45 -0.72 14.04 11.17
C PHE A 45 -0.90 15.48 11.67
N LEU A 46 0.18 16.27 11.69
CA LEU A 46 0.13 17.67 12.14
C LEU A 46 -0.74 18.54 11.25
N ASN A 47 -0.72 18.32 9.93
CA ASN A 47 -1.49 19.11 8.97
C ASN A 47 -2.99 18.75 8.96
N SER A 48 -3.33 17.48 9.19
CA SER A 48 -4.65 16.93 8.89
C SER A 48 -5.39 16.43 10.14
N CYS A 49 -4.68 15.95 11.18
CA CYS A 49 -5.26 15.23 12.31
C CYS A 49 -5.17 16.00 13.63
N ALA A 50 -4.06 16.72 13.87
CA ALA A 50 -3.74 17.34 15.15
C ALA A 50 -4.73 18.43 15.58
N SER A 51 -5.47 19.03 14.64
CA SER A 51 -6.51 20.01 14.93
C SER A 51 -7.67 19.42 15.76
N CYS A 52 -7.93 18.12 15.63
CA CYS A 52 -8.89 17.36 16.44
C CYS A 52 -8.20 16.49 17.49
N HIS A 53 -7.16 15.75 17.11
CA HIS A 53 -6.51 14.75 17.98
C HIS A 53 -5.38 15.31 18.86
N GLY A 54 -5.10 16.60 18.80
CA GLY A 54 -3.95 17.19 19.51
C GLY A 54 -2.62 16.93 18.80
N MET A 55 -1.61 17.76 19.07
CA MET A 55 -0.28 17.59 18.47
C MET A 55 0.46 16.36 19.01
N ASP A 56 0.10 15.92 20.21
CA ASP A 56 0.60 14.72 20.88
C ASP A 56 -0.28 13.49 20.64
N GLY A 57 -1.40 13.64 19.91
CA GLY A 57 -2.33 12.55 19.63
C GLY A 57 -3.23 12.15 20.78
N LYS A 58 -3.19 12.86 21.92
CA LYS A 58 -3.95 12.50 23.14
C LYS A 58 -5.40 12.97 23.14
N GLY A 59 -5.87 13.52 22.01
CA GLY A 59 -7.18 14.12 21.86
C GLY A 59 -7.17 15.63 22.14
N ALA A 60 -8.36 16.20 22.36
CA ALA A 60 -8.56 17.60 22.76
C ALA A 60 -7.91 18.68 21.87
N GLY A 61 -7.73 18.40 20.57
CA GLY A 61 -7.30 19.40 19.59
C GLY A 61 -8.24 20.61 19.55
N PHE A 62 -7.76 21.76 19.07
CA PHE A 62 -8.49 23.03 19.20
C PHE A 62 -9.91 23.01 18.60
N LEU A 63 -10.17 22.17 17.58
CA LEU A 63 -11.49 22.04 16.96
C LEU A 63 -12.53 21.38 17.87
N THR A 64 -12.12 20.58 18.86
CA THR A 64 -13.08 19.97 19.81
C THR A 64 -13.77 21.02 20.68
N ARG A 65 -13.18 22.21 20.83
CA ARG A 65 -13.80 23.36 21.51
C ARG A 65 -14.88 24.05 20.67
N LEU A 66 -14.82 23.90 19.34
CA LEU A 66 -15.75 24.50 18.39
C LEU A 66 -16.90 23.55 18.05
N PHE A 67 -16.63 22.24 17.97
CA PHE A 67 -17.62 21.22 17.64
C PHE A 67 -18.06 20.45 18.88
N ARG A 68 -19.26 20.76 19.38
CA ARG A 68 -19.85 20.03 20.52
C ARG A 68 -20.07 18.55 20.15
N GLY A 69 -19.74 17.66 21.09
CA GLY A 69 -19.98 16.22 20.95
C GLY A 69 -18.98 15.46 20.08
N VAL A 70 -17.85 16.09 19.73
CA VAL A 70 -16.71 15.39 19.09
C VAL A 70 -15.67 15.09 20.16
N ASP A 71 -15.52 13.80 20.48
CA ASP A 71 -14.40 13.28 21.25
C ASP A 71 -13.54 12.38 20.34
N PRO A 72 -12.39 12.87 19.87
CA PRO A 72 -11.49 12.10 19.01
C PRO A 72 -10.80 10.92 19.72
N GLY A 73 -10.87 10.87 21.06
CA GLY A 73 -10.14 9.89 21.86
C GLY A 73 -8.62 10.09 21.87
N ASP A 74 -7.96 9.34 22.73
CA ASP A 74 -6.49 9.26 22.82
C ASP A 74 -5.96 8.23 21.82
N LEU A 75 -5.29 8.70 20.76
CA LEU A 75 -4.72 7.85 19.73
C LEU A 75 -3.42 7.16 20.18
N THR A 76 -2.76 7.58 21.27
CA THR A 76 -1.55 6.90 21.77
C THR A 76 -1.86 5.58 22.46
N GLN A 77 -3.14 5.34 22.78
CA GLN A 77 -3.62 4.18 23.53
C GLN A 77 -4.29 3.11 22.67
N LEU A 78 -4.29 3.24 21.34
CA LEU A 78 -4.94 2.29 20.43
C LEU A 78 -4.42 0.85 20.60
N ALA A 79 -3.11 0.68 20.78
CA ALA A 79 -2.50 -0.63 21.01
C ALA A 79 -2.89 -1.18 22.39
N ALA A 80 -2.80 -0.37 23.45
CA ALA A 80 -3.20 -0.77 24.80
C ALA A 80 -4.67 -1.22 24.85
N ASN A 81 -5.55 -0.49 24.17
CA ASN A 81 -6.98 -0.79 24.06
C ASN A 81 -7.29 -1.99 23.13
N ASN A 82 -6.30 -2.48 22.38
CA ASN A 82 -6.41 -3.63 21.47
C ASN A 82 -5.43 -4.75 21.88
N GLY A 83 -5.38 -5.06 23.17
CA GLY A 83 -4.61 -6.20 23.70
C GLY A 83 -3.09 -6.06 23.51
N GLY A 84 -2.58 -4.83 23.49
CA GLY A 84 -1.16 -4.52 23.28
C GLY A 84 -0.71 -4.54 21.82
N THR A 85 -1.59 -4.84 20.86
CA THR A 85 -1.27 -4.85 19.44
C THR A 85 -1.91 -3.68 18.72
N PHE A 86 -1.14 -2.90 17.96
CA PHE A 86 -1.70 -1.81 17.18
C PHE A 86 -2.65 -2.34 16.07
N PRO A 87 -3.90 -1.86 15.98
CA PRO A 87 -4.90 -2.39 15.06
C PRO A 87 -4.74 -1.78 13.65
N LEU A 88 -3.67 -2.15 12.94
CA LEU A 88 -3.24 -1.54 11.68
C LEU A 88 -4.35 -1.45 10.63
N GLU A 89 -5.00 -2.56 10.29
CA GLU A 89 -6.03 -2.59 9.23
C GLU A 89 -7.31 -1.85 9.63
N ARG A 90 -7.65 -1.88 10.93
CA ARG A 90 -8.78 -1.10 11.46
C ARG A 90 -8.50 0.39 11.33
N ALA A 91 -7.30 0.83 11.70
CA ALA A 91 -6.88 2.23 11.60
C ALA A 91 -6.86 2.69 10.13
N PHE A 92 -6.31 1.87 9.23
CA PHE A 92 -6.36 2.11 7.78
C PHE A 92 -7.79 2.32 7.30
N ALA A 93 -8.70 1.39 7.60
CA ALA A 93 -10.08 1.45 7.15
C ALA A 93 -10.84 2.68 7.69
N VAL A 94 -10.59 3.05 8.96
CA VAL A 94 -11.20 4.26 9.57
C VAL A 94 -10.68 5.54 8.91
N ILE A 95 -9.38 5.63 8.64
CA ILE A 95 -8.79 6.81 7.98
C ILE A 95 -9.27 6.89 6.53
N ASP A 96 -9.21 5.79 5.77
CA ASP A 96 -9.70 5.73 4.40
C ASP A 96 -11.17 6.20 4.35
N GLY A 97 -12.02 5.59 5.16
CA GLY A 97 -13.41 6.00 5.37
C GLY A 97 -14.36 5.73 4.20
N ARG A 98 -13.86 5.34 3.02
CA ARG A 98 -14.68 5.03 1.82
C ARG A 98 -15.46 3.73 1.96
N ALA A 99 -14.99 2.82 2.82
CA ALA A 99 -15.75 1.65 3.24
C ALA A 99 -16.72 2.04 4.36
N GLU A 100 -17.92 2.51 4.03
CA GLU A 100 -18.96 2.76 5.03
C GLU A 100 -19.50 1.45 5.62
N VAL A 101 -19.53 1.37 6.95
CA VAL A 101 -20.39 0.42 7.66
C VAL A 101 -21.54 1.25 8.23
N ALA A 102 -22.71 1.16 7.59
CA ALA A 102 -23.93 1.91 7.95
C ALA A 102 -24.39 1.76 9.43
N ALA A 103 -23.83 0.80 10.16
CA ALA A 103 -24.15 0.52 11.56
C ALA A 103 -23.50 1.48 12.59
N HIS A 104 -22.71 2.48 12.18
CA HIS A 104 -21.95 3.34 13.09
C HIS A 104 -22.41 4.81 13.17
N GLY A 105 -23.57 5.15 12.60
CA GLY A 105 -24.15 6.50 12.64
C GLY A 105 -23.32 7.52 11.84
N ASP A 106 -23.55 8.82 12.09
CA ASP A 106 -22.83 9.89 11.39
C ASP A 106 -21.33 9.84 11.71
N ARG A 107 -20.49 9.63 10.69
CA ARG A 107 -19.03 9.75 10.85
C ARG A 107 -18.67 11.16 11.33
N LYS A 108 -17.80 11.23 12.34
CA LYS A 108 -17.24 12.50 12.84
C LYS A 108 -15.88 12.83 12.23
N MET A 109 -15.22 11.86 11.60
CA MET A 109 -13.98 12.05 10.85
C MET A 109 -14.27 12.28 9.35
N PRO A 110 -13.45 13.09 8.66
CA PRO A 110 -13.47 13.19 7.21
C PRO A 110 -13.20 11.84 6.54
N VAL A 111 -13.68 11.67 5.30
CA VAL A 111 -13.27 10.56 4.43
C VAL A 111 -11.93 10.92 3.80
N TRP A 112 -10.83 10.50 4.42
CA TRP A 112 -9.49 10.90 3.94
C TRP A 112 -9.15 10.25 2.61
N GLY A 113 -9.67 9.06 2.32
CA GLY A 113 -9.51 8.40 1.01
C GLY A 113 -10.00 9.28 -0.14
N ASP A 114 -11.18 9.87 -0.02
CA ASP A 114 -11.74 10.79 -1.01
C ASP A 114 -10.95 12.10 -1.08
N ARG A 115 -10.55 12.67 0.08
CA ARG A 115 -9.74 13.89 0.11
C ARG A 115 -8.40 13.69 -0.59
N TYR A 116 -7.72 12.58 -0.33
CA TYR A 116 -6.45 12.27 -0.98
C TYR A 116 -6.67 11.97 -2.45
N MET A 117 -7.69 11.20 -2.83
CA MET A 117 -8.01 10.96 -4.24
C MET A 117 -8.24 12.28 -4.99
N ASN A 118 -9.00 13.22 -4.42
CA ASN A 118 -9.19 14.54 -5.02
C ASN A 118 -7.88 15.32 -5.17
N ALA A 119 -6.97 15.22 -4.20
CA ALA A 119 -5.64 15.84 -4.29
C ALA A 119 -4.79 15.19 -5.40
N GLU A 120 -4.72 13.87 -5.46
CA GLU A 120 -3.98 13.15 -6.50
C GLU A 120 -4.56 13.42 -7.90
N MET A 121 -5.89 13.46 -8.04
CA MET A 121 -6.57 13.83 -9.29
C MET A 121 -6.26 15.27 -9.71
N SER A 122 -6.15 16.20 -8.76
CA SER A 122 -5.79 17.59 -9.03
C SER A 122 -4.33 17.76 -9.45
N GLU A 123 -3.42 16.93 -8.93
CA GLU A 123 -1.99 17.01 -9.20
C GLU A 123 -1.59 16.23 -10.46
N TRP A 124 -2.13 15.02 -10.64
CA TRP A 124 -1.71 14.07 -11.66
C TRP A 124 -2.77 13.82 -12.75
N GLY A 125 -4.00 14.29 -12.57
CA GLY A 125 -5.12 13.96 -13.46
C GLY A 125 -5.60 12.51 -13.27
N PRO A 126 -6.41 11.97 -14.20
CA PRO A 126 -6.84 10.57 -14.17
C PRO A 126 -5.65 9.64 -14.46
N ASP A 127 -5.05 9.13 -13.39
CA ASP A 127 -3.91 8.20 -13.42
C ASP A 127 -4.26 6.93 -12.62
N GLU A 128 -4.02 5.76 -13.21
CA GLU A 128 -4.25 4.45 -12.60
C GLU A 128 -3.46 4.27 -11.29
N LEU A 129 -2.35 5.01 -11.13
CA LEU A 129 -1.53 4.99 -9.91
C LEU A 129 -2.12 5.80 -8.75
N ASN A 130 -3.17 6.62 -8.96
CA ASN A 130 -3.72 7.46 -7.89
C ASN A 130 -4.20 6.64 -6.69
N GLU A 131 -4.84 5.50 -6.91
CA GLU A 131 -5.27 4.64 -5.80
C GLU A 131 -4.06 4.13 -5.00
N LEU A 132 -2.96 3.77 -5.67
CA LEU A 132 -1.74 3.35 -4.99
C LEU A 132 -1.12 4.50 -4.17
N ARG A 133 -1.11 5.72 -4.71
CA ARG A 133 -0.64 6.93 -3.99
C ARG A 133 -1.47 7.20 -2.74
N VAL A 134 -2.80 7.15 -2.85
CA VAL A 134 -3.73 7.32 -1.73
C VAL A 134 -3.46 6.28 -0.65
N ARG A 135 -3.38 4.99 -1.02
CA ARG A 135 -3.12 3.91 -0.06
C ARG A 135 -1.77 4.07 0.64
N ASN A 136 -0.72 4.41 -0.10
CA ASN A 136 0.61 4.64 0.48
C ASN A 136 0.61 5.81 1.48
N ARG A 137 -0.10 6.89 1.18
CA ARG A 137 -0.24 8.04 2.09
C ARG A 137 -0.99 7.66 3.38
N ILE A 138 -2.05 6.86 3.27
CA ILE A 138 -2.78 6.35 4.44
C ILE A 138 -1.87 5.44 5.27
N TYR A 139 -1.14 4.50 4.66
CA TYR A 139 -0.21 3.64 5.38
C TYR A 139 0.90 4.45 6.08
N ALA A 140 1.44 5.50 5.47
CA ALA A 140 2.42 6.38 6.12
C ALA A 140 1.87 7.01 7.39
N LEU A 141 0.61 7.47 7.35
CA LEU A 141 -0.07 8.02 8.51
C LEU A 141 -0.36 6.95 9.57
N VAL A 142 -0.84 5.76 9.16
CA VAL A 142 -1.12 4.63 10.07
C VAL A 142 0.15 4.17 10.79
N HIS A 143 1.28 4.09 10.09
CA HIS A 143 2.57 3.76 10.70
C HIS A 143 3.08 4.86 11.62
N TYR A 144 2.78 6.13 11.33
CA TYR A 144 3.06 7.21 12.26
C TYR A 144 2.24 7.05 13.56
N LEU A 145 0.94 6.77 13.45
CA LEU A 145 0.09 6.46 14.61
C LEU A 145 0.61 5.25 15.40
N GLN A 146 1.09 4.21 14.72
CA GLN A 146 1.71 3.06 15.35
C GLN A 146 2.98 3.44 16.12
N SER A 147 3.80 4.35 15.60
CA SER A 147 5.07 4.75 16.23
C SER A 147 4.89 5.57 17.51
N MET A 148 3.75 6.24 17.68
CA MET A 148 3.44 7.08 18.85
C MET A 148 2.66 6.35 19.95
N GLN A 149 2.47 5.02 19.84
CA GLN A 149 1.79 4.26 20.88
C GLN A 149 2.61 4.27 22.18
N GLU A 150 1.95 4.55 23.31
CA GLU A 150 2.60 4.43 24.61
C GLU A 150 2.80 2.94 24.94
N THR A 151 4.04 2.56 25.25
CA THR A 151 4.28 1.25 25.85
C THR A 151 3.75 1.32 27.28
N GLY A 152 2.86 0.40 27.65
CA GLY A 152 2.21 0.41 28.97
C GLY A 152 3.23 0.64 30.08
N GLY A 153 3.15 1.81 30.71
CA GLY A 153 4.14 2.28 31.67
C GLY A 153 4.17 1.40 32.92
N ASN A 154 5.10 0.44 32.95
CA ASN A 154 5.69 -0.05 34.19
C ASN A 154 7.02 0.68 34.39
N THR A 155 6.94 1.96 34.77
CA THR A 155 8.06 2.65 35.41
C THR A 155 7.54 3.25 36.70
N GLN A 156 7.34 2.37 37.69
CA GLN A 156 7.51 2.71 39.10
C GLN A 156 8.58 1.78 39.66
N GLN A 157 9.81 2.27 39.76
CA GLN A 157 10.80 1.91 40.78
C GLN A 157 11.59 3.16 41.12
#